data_AF-A0AAW6MB70-F1
#
_entry.id   AF-A0AAW6MB70-F1
#
_cell.length_a   1.000
_cell.length_b   1.000
_cell.length_c   1.000
_cell.angle_alpha   90.00
_cell.angle_beta   90.00
_cell.angle_gamma   90.00
#
_symmetry.space_group_name_H-M   'P 1'
#
loop_
_entity.id
_entity.type
_entity.pdbx_description
1 polymer ?
#
loop_
_entity_poly.entity_id
_entity_poly.type
_entity_poly.pdbx_seq_one_letter_code
_entity_poly.pdbx_strand_id
1 'polypeptide(L)'
;MIICDTKEMLQCEAEYLQPGEYMHTFYPLVNVLEKASASGGWGFSEKILNDFIGEDEYIMRVDLGSMHRFKWMDYGSPWLNMG
;
A
#
# COMPACT_ATOMS: atom_id res chain seq x y z
N MET A 1 -1.73 2.08 10.49
CA MET A 1 -2.23 2.55 9.19
C MET A 1 -1.18 3.48 8.62
N ILE A 2 -0.64 3.17 7.44
CA ILE A 2 0.21 4.11 6.70
C ILE A 2 -0.74 4.92 5.82
N ILE A 3 -0.77 6.24 6.01
CA ILE A 3 -1.62 7.13 5.22
C ILE A 3 -0.68 7.92 4.32
N CYS A 4 -0.76 7.66 3.03
CA CYS A 4 -0.03 8.40 2.02
C CYS A 4 -1.02 9.28 1.27
N ASP A 5 -0.70 10.56 1.09
CA ASP A 5 -1.39 11.37 0.09
C ASP A 5 -0.88 10.92 -1.28
N THR A 6 -1.56 9.94 -1.84
CA THR A 6 -1.20 9.32 -3.11
C THR A 6 -1.73 10.11 -4.30
N LYS A 7 -2.53 11.16 -4.09
CA LYS A 7 -3.30 11.81 -5.16
C LYS A 7 -2.41 12.49 -6.20
N GLU A 8 -1.39 13.22 -5.76
CA GLU A 8 -0.41 13.87 -6.65
C GLU A 8 0.57 12.84 -7.24
N MET A 9 0.99 11.84 -6.46
CA MET A 9 1.91 10.81 -6.96
C MET A 9 1.26 9.92 -8.03
N LEU A 10 0.04 9.43 -7.81
CA LEU A 10 -0.68 8.57 -8.76
C LEU A 10 -0.97 9.26 -10.10
N GLN A 11 -1.12 10.59 -10.11
CA GLN A 11 -1.26 11.36 -11.34
C GLN A 11 0.04 11.36 -12.17
N CYS A 12 1.19 11.49 -11.50
CA CYS A 12 2.49 11.42 -12.15
C CYS A 12 2.88 9.98 -12.54
N GLU A 13 2.37 8.98 -11.82
CA GLU A 13 2.70 7.57 -12.04
C GLU A 13 2.30 7.08 -13.44
N ALA A 14 1.12 7.47 -13.94
CA ALA A 14 0.60 7.02 -15.22
C ALA A 14 1.34 7.61 -16.44
N GLU A 15 1.96 8.79 -16.31
CA GLU A 15 2.58 9.52 -17.42
C GLU A 15 4.12 9.37 -17.47
N TYR A 16 4.79 9.12 -16.33
CA TYR A 16 6.25 9.28 -16.23
C TYR A 16 7.02 8.06 -15.69
N LEU A 17 6.36 6.98 -15.26
CA LEU A 17 7.06 5.86 -14.63
C LEU A 17 7.72 4.91 -15.65
N GLN A 18 9.05 4.79 -15.55
CA GLN A 18 9.83 3.77 -16.25
C GLN A 18 10.08 2.55 -15.35
N PRO A 19 9.74 1.32 -15.80
CA PRO A 19 9.92 0.10 -15.01
C PRO A 19 11.37 -0.07 -14.51
N GLY A 20 11.57 -0.06 -13.19
CA GLY A 20 12.84 -0.44 -12.56
C GLY A 20 13.53 0.63 -11.71
N GLU A 21 13.16 1.91 -11.83
CA GLU A 21 13.81 3.03 -11.12
C GLU A 21 13.03 3.53 -9.88
N TYR A 22 12.34 2.64 -9.19
CA TYR A 22 11.36 3.04 -8.19
C TYR A 22 11.90 3.00 -6.75
N MET A 23 12.10 4.18 -6.15
CA MET A 23 12.38 4.34 -4.71
C MET A 23 11.11 4.44 -3.86
N HIS A 24 9.98 4.90 -4.41
CA HIS A 24 8.69 5.09 -3.72
C HIS A 24 7.50 5.01 -4.69
N THR A 25 7.20 3.83 -5.24
CA THR A 25 6.02 3.64 -6.11
C THR A 25 4.87 3.00 -5.37
N PHE A 26 3.66 3.48 -5.64
CA PHE A 26 2.41 2.94 -5.13
C PHE A 26 1.80 2.03 -6.19
N TYR A 27 1.99 0.73 -6.05
CA TYR A 27 1.34 -0.21 -6.95
C TYR A 27 -0.03 -0.62 -6.38
N PRO A 28 -1.14 -0.48 -7.14
CA PRO A 28 -2.45 -0.88 -6.66
C PRO A 28 -2.45 -2.34 -6.19
N LEU A 29 -2.84 -2.58 -4.94
CA LEU A 29 -2.85 -3.90 -4.33
C LEU A 29 -3.80 -4.83 -5.10
N VAL A 30 -4.96 -4.32 -5.53
CA VAL A 30 -5.95 -5.06 -6.35
C VAL A 30 -5.31 -5.69 -7.58
N ASN A 31 -4.45 -4.97 -8.31
CA ASN A 31 -3.79 -5.48 -9.51
C ASN A 31 -2.82 -6.65 -9.21
N VAL A 32 -2.24 -6.70 -8.00
CA VAL A 32 -1.41 -7.84 -7.56
C VAL A 32 -2.31 -9.02 -7.20
N LEU A 33 -3.37 -8.77 -6.43
CA LEU A 33 -4.25 -9.81 -5.92
C LEU A 33 -5.06 -10.48 -7.04
N GLU A 34 -5.49 -9.75 -8.06
CA GLU A 34 -6.13 -10.30 -9.26
C GLU A 34 -5.18 -11.24 -10.01
N LYS A 35 -3.91 -10.83 -10.22
CA LYS A 35 -2.88 -11.67 -10.85
C LYS A 35 -2.57 -12.91 -10.02
N ALA A 36 -2.48 -12.75 -8.70
CA ALA A 36 -2.27 -13.85 -7.77
C ALA A 36 -3.42 -14.85 -7.83
N SER A 37 -4.67 -14.38 -7.74
CA SER A 37 -5.88 -15.20 -7.84
C SER A 37 -5.90 -16.00 -9.15
N ALA A 38 -5.64 -15.35 -10.28
CA ALA A 38 -5.57 -16.00 -11.59
C ALA A 38 -4.42 -17.02 -11.72
N SER A 39 -3.40 -16.93 -10.86
CA SER A 39 -2.18 -17.76 -10.89
C SER A 39 -2.07 -18.75 -9.73
N GLY A 40 -3.20 -19.12 -9.09
CA GLY A 40 -3.23 -20.10 -8.00
C GLY A 40 -2.91 -19.54 -6.62
N GLY A 41 -3.11 -18.23 -6.41
CA GLY A 41 -3.12 -17.55 -5.12
C GLY A 41 -1.78 -16.98 -4.66
N TRP A 42 -0.64 -17.34 -5.25
CA TRP A 42 0.72 -16.85 -4.88
C TRP A 42 1.03 -16.87 -3.36
N GLY A 43 0.38 -17.76 -2.61
CA GLY A 43 0.54 -17.85 -1.15
C GLY A 43 -0.27 -16.82 -0.35
N PHE A 44 -1.06 -15.95 -0.98
CA PHE A 44 -2.07 -15.16 -0.29
C PHE A 44 -3.20 -16.06 0.21
N SER A 45 -3.70 -15.78 1.41
CA SER A 45 -4.88 -16.46 1.93
C SER A 45 -6.13 -15.99 1.19
N GLU A 46 -7.15 -16.86 1.09
CA GLU A 46 -8.45 -16.48 0.52
C GLU A 46 -9.05 -15.25 1.19
N LYS A 47 -8.84 -15.11 2.50
CA LYS A 47 -9.28 -13.93 3.25
C LYS A 47 -8.65 -12.65 2.70
N ILE A 48 -7.32 -12.62 2.49
CA ILE A 48 -6.65 -11.43 1.93
C ILE A 48 -7.13 -11.16 0.51
N LEU A 49 -7.31 -12.19 -0.31
CA LEU A 49 -7.83 -12.01 -1.67
C LEU A 49 -9.23 -11.38 -1.62
N ASN A 50 -10.13 -11.89 -0.78
CA ASN A 50 -11.52 -11.42 -0.72
C ASN A 50 -11.68 -10.05 -0.03
N ASP A 51 -10.87 -9.76 1.00
CA ASP A 51 -10.98 -8.52 1.78
C ASP A 51 -10.41 -7.30 1.03
N PHE A 52 -9.52 -7.51 0.05
CA PHE A 52 -8.77 -6.43 -0.60
C PHE A 52 -8.90 -6.37 -2.13
N ILE A 53 -9.49 -7.39 -2.79
CA ILE A 53 -9.88 -7.26 -4.20
C ILE A 53 -11.04 -6.26 -4.31
N GLY A 54 -10.83 -5.18 -5.05
CA GLY A 54 -11.80 -4.11 -5.26
C GLY A 54 -11.64 -2.89 -4.34
N GLU A 55 -10.72 -2.96 -3.37
CA GLU A 55 -10.40 -1.83 -2.49
C GLU A 55 -9.33 -0.90 -3.09
N ASP A 56 -9.37 0.37 -2.73
CA ASP A 56 -8.41 1.41 -3.15
C ASP A 56 -7.15 1.41 -2.27
N GLU A 57 -6.51 0.25 -2.20
CA GLU A 57 -5.32 -0.01 -1.38
C GLU A 57 -4.07 -0.19 -2.24
N TYR A 58 -2.90 0.15 -1.69
CA TYR A 58 -1.64 0.20 -2.46
C TYR A 58 -0.49 -0.50 -1.73
N ILE A 59 0.34 -1.23 -2.48
CA ILE A 59 1.63 -1.73 -2.03
C ILE A 59 2.69 -0.68 -2.37
N MET A 60 3.38 -0.19 -1.34
CA MET A 60 4.53 0.68 -1.52
C MET A 60 5.83 -0.07 -1.25
N ARG A 61 6.78 0.02 -2.18
CA ARG A 61 8.17 -0.34 -1.91
C ARG A 61 8.83 0.81 -1.16
N VAL A 62 9.43 0.51 0.00
CA VAL A 62 10.13 1.51 0.82
C VAL A 62 11.60 1.15 0.98
N ASP A 63 12.46 2.16 0.90
CA ASP A 63 13.81 2.07 1.46
C ASP A 63 13.72 2.27 2.98
N LEU A 64 14.14 1.26 3.74
CA LEU A 64 14.12 1.30 5.19
C LEU A 64 15.02 2.40 5.77
N GLY A 65 16.09 2.79 5.06
CA GLY A 65 16.94 3.93 5.44
C GLY A 65 16.18 5.25 5.45
N SER A 66 15.10 5.34 4.68
CA SER A 66 14.24 6.51 4.55
C SER A 66 13.02 6.47 5.48
N MET A 67 12.88 5.44 6.33
CA MET A 67 11.72 5.31 7.23
C MET A 67 11.52 6.52 8.15
N HIS A 68 12.60 7.19 8.54
CA HIS A 68 12.58 8.39 9.38
C HIS A 68 11.79 9.57 8.78
N ARG A 69 11.50 9.53 7.47
CA ARG A 69 10.70 10.55 6.76
C ARG A 69 9.21 10.31 6.84
N PHE A 70 8.78 9.09 7.16
CA PHE A 70 7.36 8.78 7.32
C PHE A 70 6.88 9.23 8.70
N LYS A 71 5.72 9.89 8.72
CA LYS A 71 5.03 10.28 9.94
C LYS A 71 3.93 9.28 10.22
N TRP A 72 3.92 8.76 11.43
CA TRP A 72 2.89 7.87 11.93
C TRP A 72 1.89 8.72 12.70
N MET A 73 0.60 8.65 12.35
CA MET A 73 -0.44 9.18 13.21
C MET A 73 -0.87 8.10 14.18
N ASP A 74 -0.57 8.31 15.46
CA ASP A 74 -1.21 7.55 16.52
C ASP A 74 -2.59 8.17 16.76
N TYR A 75 -3.64 7.40 16.50
CA TYR A 75 -5.02 7.84 16.75
C TYR A 75 -5.37 7.84 18.25
N GLY A 76 -4.42 7.48 19.12
CA GLY A 76 -4.63 7.29 20.54
C GLY A 76 -5.46 6.04 20.78
N SER A 77 -4.99 5.16 21.66
CA SER A 77 -5.85 4.10 22.20
C SER A 77 -7.03 4.79 22.92
N PRO A 78 -8.30 4.47 22.58
CA PRO A 78 -9.46 5.02 23.30
C PRO A 78 -9.44 4.73 24.81
N TRP A 79 -8.58 3.79 25.23
CA TRP A 79 -8.50 3.27 26.60
C TRP A 79 -7.47 3.96 27.49
N LEU A 80 -6.67 4.91 26.98
CA LEU A 80 -5.62 5.59 27.76
C LEU A 80 -6.06 6.92 28.39
N ASN A 81 -7.32 7.35 28.19
CA ASN A 81 -7.89 8.56 28.82
C ASN A 81 -8.96 8.23 29.88
N MET A 82 -8.87 7.07 30.54
CA MET A 82 -9.60 6.79 31.78
C MET A 82 -8.59 6.68 32.93
N GLY A 83 -8.16 7.83 33.44
CA GLY A 83 -7.34 8.00 34.63
C GLY A 83 -7.71 9.29 35.33
#